data_AF-A0A7V5PC93-F1
#
_entry.id   AF-A0A7V5PC93-F1
#
_cell.length_a   1.000
_cell.length_b   1.000
_cell.length_c   1.000
_cell.angle_alpha   90.00
_cell.angle_beta   90.00
_cell.angle_gamma   90.00
#
_symmetry.space_group_name_H-M   'P 1'
#
loop_
_entity.id
_entity.type
_entity.pdbx_description
1 polymer ?
#
loop_
_entity_poly.entity_id
_entity_poly.type
_entity_poly.pdbx_seq_one_letter_code
_entity_poly.pdbx_strand_id
1 'polypeptide(L)' 'MEKLPAKTVERLSEYRRTLINCMNNGKEYIYSHELAQLHHKTAAQVRRDIMLMGRKK' A
#
# COMPACT_ATOMS: atom_id res chain seq x y z
N MET A 1 -16.52 0.97 15.47
CA MET A 1 -15.61 1.13 14.32
C MET A 1 -14.25 0.63 14.76
N GLU A 2 -13.80 -0.53 14.30
CA GLU A 2 -12.37 -0.86 14.45
C GLU A 2 -11.60 0.15 13.60
N LYS A 3 -10.94 1.09 14.27
CA LYS A 3 -10.12 2.09 13.60
C LYS A 3 -8.86 1.38 13.13
N LEU A 4 -8.53 1.49 11.84
CA LEU A 4 -7.22 1.07 11.34
C LEU A 4 -6.14 1.72 12.21
N PRO A 5 -5.07 1.00 12.58
CA PRO A 5 -3.98 1.58 13.33
C PRO A 5 -3.44 2.82 12.61
N ALA A 6 -3.14 3.90 13.34
CA ALA A 6 -2.70 5.17 12.75
C ALA A 6 -1.49 4.98 11.79
N LYS A 7 -0.52 4.15 12.19
CA LYS A 7 0.63 3.81 11.34
C LYS A 7 0.24 3.10 10.04
N THR A 8 -0.86 2.34 10.02
CA THR A 8 -1.36 1.70 8.79
C THR A 8 -1.97 2.75 7.86
N VAL A 9 -2.73 3.71 8.39
CA VAL A 9 -3.29 4.82 7.60
C VAL A 9 -2.18 5.67 6.99
N GLU A 10 -1.12 5.95 7.75
CA GLU A 10 0.08 6.64 7.28
C GLU A 10 0.73 5.90 6.09
N ARG A 11 1.01 4.60 6.24
CA ARG A 11 1.59 3.77 5.17
C ARG A 11 0.70 3.69 3.93
N LEU A 12 -0.62 3.55 4.11
CA LEU A 12 -1.56 3.53 3.00
C LEU A 12 -1.57 4.87 2.24
N SER A 13 -1.40 5.98 2.95
CA SER A 13 -1.28 7.31 2.35
C SER A 13 0.03 7.49 1.58
N GLU A 14 1.12 6.89 2.05
CA GLU A 14 2.38 6.79 1.29
C GLU A 14 2.23 5.95 0.04
N TYR A 15 1.68 4.73 0.16
CA TYR A 15 1.47 3.83 -0.98
C TYR A 15 0.62 4.50 -2.06
N ARG A 16 -0.45 5.19 -1.69
CA ARG A 16 -1.30 5.94 -2.63
C ARG A 16 -0.49 6.94 -3.46
N ARG A 17 0.41 7.72 -2.86
CA ARG A 17 1.24 8.71 -3.58
C ARG A 17 2.15 8.03 -4.60
N THR A 18 2.82 6.96 -4.19
CA THR A 18 3.67 6.16 -5.08
C THR A 18 2.87 5.54 -6.21
N LEU A 19 1.70 4.98 -5.92
CA LEU A 19 0.83 4.37 -6.93
C LEU A 19 0.32 5.38 -7.97
N ILE A 20 -0.04 6.60 -7.55
CA ILE A 20 -0.40 7.68 -8.47
C ILE A 20 0.79 8.02 -9.38
N ASN A 21 2.00 8.11 -8.84
CA ASN A 21 3.20 8.36 -9.64
C ASN A 21 3.47 7.22 -10.62
N CYS A 22 3.31 5.95 -10.22
CA CYS A 22 3.42 4.81 -11.12
C CYS A 22 2.41 4.89 -12.26
N MET A 23 1.16 5.20 -11.95
CA MET A 23 0.09 5.36 -12.93
C MET A 23 0.39 6.49 -13.92
N ASN A 24 0.87 7.64 -13.43
CA ASN A 24 1.27 8.77 -14.28
C ASN A 24 2.47 8.44 -15.19
N ASN A 25 3.30 7.47 -14.81
CA ASN A 25 4.43 6.96 -15.61
C ASN A 25 4.04 5.80 -16.54
N GLY A 26 2.75 5.52 -16.72
CA GLY A 26 2.26 4.44 -17.59
C GLY A 26 2.39 3.03 -16.99
N LYS A 27 2.71 2.91 -15.69
CA LYS A 27 2.78 1.63 -15.00
C LYS A 27 1.46 1.32 -14.31
N GLU A 28 0.59 0.61 -15.02
CA GLU A 28 -0.75 0.22 -14.54
C GLU A 28 -0.71 -0.82 -13.40
N TYR A 29 0.30 -1.70 -13.40
CA TYR A 29 0.43 -2.79 -12.43
C TYR A 29 1.77 -2.71 -11.69
N ILE A 30 1.74 -2.94 -10.37
CA ILE A 30 2.93 -3.03 -9.53
C ILE A 30 2.82 -4.25 -8.60
N TYR A 31 3.90 -5.02 -8.49
CA TYR A 31 3.95 -6.14 -7.59
C TYR A 31 4.23 -5.70 -6.14
N SER A 32 3.72 -6.47 -5.18
CA SER A 32 3.94 -6.18 -3.74
C SER A 32 5.42 -6.11 -3.32
N HIS A 33 6.32 -6.81 -4.01
CA HIS A 33 7.76 -6.74 -3.71
C HIS A 33 8.41 -5.46 -4.26
N GLU A 34 7.95 -4.94 -5.39
CA GLU A 34 8.43 -3.66 -5.94
C GLU A 34 7.99 -2.49 -5.05
N LEU A 35 6.72 -2.46 -4.65
CA LEU A 35 6.23 -1.45 -3.72
C LEU A 35 6.93 -1.55 -2.35
N ALA A 36 7.23 -2.76 -1.90
CA ALA A 36 7.99 -2.98 -0.67
C ALA A 36 9.41 -2.41 -0.75
N GLN A 37 10.11 -2.58 -1.88
CA GLN A 37 11.44 -2.00 -2.10
C GLN A 37 11.41 -0.47 -2.04
N LEU A 38 10.42 0.17 -2.67
CA LEU A 38 10.26 1.63 -2.67
C LEU A 38 10.00 2.23 -1.28
N HIS A 39 9.36 1.48 -0.39
CA HIS A 39 8.96 1.94 0.94
C HIS A 39 9.77 1.30 2.09
N HIS A 40 10.87 0.60 1.78
CA HIS A 40 11.68 -0.14 2.76
C HIS A 40 10.84 -1.05 3.67
N LYS A 41 9.92 -1.81 3.08
CA LYS A 41 9.06 -2.79 3.75
C LYS A 41 9.30 -4.19 3.21
N THR A 42 8.58 -5.16 3.78
CA THR A 42 8.48 -6.50 3.21
C THR A 42 7.22 -6.62 2.36
N ALA A 43 7.26 -7.45 1.31
CA ALA A 43 6.09 -7.72 0.48
C ALA A 43 4.90 -8.26 1.32
N ALA A 44 5.18 -9.00 2.40
CA ALA A 44 4.19 -9.48 3.34
C ALA A 44 3.52 -8.35 4.16
N GLN A 45 4.26 -7.29 4.51
CA GLN A 45 3.69 -6.11 5.15
C GLN A 45 2.75 -5.36 4.19
N VAL A 46 3.20 -5.11 2.96
CA VAL A 46 2.41 -4.43 1.93
C VAL A 46 1.08 -5.14 1.69
N ARG A 47 1.09 -6.46 1.54
CA ARG A 47 -0.14 -7.25 1.36
C ARG A 47 -1.08 -7.14 2.56
N ARG A 48 -0.56 -7.25 3.79
CA ARG A 48 -1.38 -7.10 5.00
C ARG A 48 -2.04 -5.72 5.05
N ASP A 49 -1.29 -4.67 4.77
CA ASP A 49 -1.81 -3.30 4.79
C ASP A 49 -2.92 -3.09 3.75
N ILE A 50 -2.73 -3.58 2.53
CA ILE A 50 -3.74 -3.48 1.46
C ILE A 50 -4.97 -4.34 1.78
N MET A 51 -4.79 -5.58 2.25
CA MET A 51 -5.89 -6.48 2.60
C MET A 51 -6.78 -5.93 3.72
N LEU A 52 -6.22 -5.12 4.62
CA LEU A 52 -7.01 -4.44 5.66
C LEU A 52 -8.01 -3.43 5.09
N MET A 53 -7.77 -2.87 3.90
CA MET A 53 -8.75 -2.01 3.21
C MET A 53 -9.93 -2.80 2.63
N GLY A 54 -9.70 -4.06 2.24
CA GLY A 54 -10.69 -4.92 1.58
C GLY A 54 -11.56 -5.75 2.53
N ARG A 55 -11.33 -5.67 3.84
CA ARG A 55 -12.22 -6.31 4.83
C ARG A 55 -13.57 -5.59 4.85
N LYS A 56 -14.52 -6.07 4.04
CA LYS A 56 -15.94 -5.80 4.24
C LYS A 56 -16.34 -6.43 5.58
N LYS A 57 -17.09 -5.65 6.37
CA LYS A 57 -17.79 -6.15 7.55
C LYS A 57 -18.94 -7.05 7.12
#